data_AF-A0A954Y114-F1
#
_entry.id   AF-A0A954Y114-F1
#
_cell.length_a   1.000
_cell.length_b   1.000
_cell.length_c   1.000
_cell.angle_alpha   90.00
_cell.angle_beta   90.00
_cell.angle_gamma   90.00
#
_symmetry.space_group_name_H-M   'P 1'
#
loop_
_entity.id
_entity.type
_entity.pdbx_description
1 polymer ?
#
loop_
_entity_poly.entity_id
_entity_poly.type
_entity_poly.pdbx_seq_one_letter_code
_entity_poly.pdbx_strand_id
1 'polypeptide(L)'
;YDDANLVAREQHLEMLLCPTDDLSPTGYVAMGDERYAMSCYVANFGPPDLDDTQEKRDGVFSRSSETRLSQILDGLSNTLMVGERQNGPFRNGAVHDNHFEYETTWSGAVREINDPTDDHGHMVLFQTGHTPNSPMSDDRDVSAPHHGVALFLLCDGSAHTVAEGISETVYNALGTRAGGDVVEEF
;
A
#
# COMPACT_ATOMS: atom_id res chain seq x y z
N TYR A 1 -4.92 21.70 -8.75
CA TYR A 1 -5.68 21.29 -7.54
C TYR A 1 -6.83 22.25 -7.30
N ASP A 2 -7.82 21.85 -6.49
CA ASP A 2 -9.01 22.64 -6.18
C ASP A 2 -9.03 22.94 -4.67
N ASP A 3 -9.08 24.23 -4.31
CA ASP A 3 -9.14 24.71 -2.91
C ASP A 3 -10.35 24.12 -2.16
N ALA A 4 -11.41 23.72 -2.87
CA ALA A 4 -12.56 23.05 -2.30
C ALA A 4 -12.19 21.73 -1.58
N ASN A 5 -11.08 21.09 -1.96
CA ASN A 5 -10.62 19.84 -1.37
C ASN A 5 -9.59 20.01 -0.25
N LEU A 6 -9.15 21.24 0.07
CA LEU A 6 -8.06 21.49 1.03
C LEU A 6 -8.38 20.89 2.40
N VAL A 7 -9.55 21.21 2.96
CA VAL A 7 -9.95 20.70 4.28
C VAL A 7 -10.05 19.17 4.28
N ALA A 8 -10.55 18.59 3.20
CA ALA A 8 -10.69 17.14 3.09
C ALA A 8 -9.33 16.46 3.00
N ARG A 9 -8.45 16.85 2.08
CA ARG A 9 -7.16 16.17 1.88
C ARG A 9 -6.18 16.33 3.03
N GLU A 10 -6.27 17.40 3.82
CA GLU A 10 -5.40 17.64 4.98
C GLU A 10 -5.97 17.06 6.29
N GLN A 11 -7.14 16.42 6.26
CA GLN A 11 -7.75 15.81 7.44
C GLN A 11 -7.08 14.46 7.74
N HIS A 12 -6.44 14.33 8.90
CA HIS A 12 -6.01 13.02 9.42
C HIS A 12 -7.21 12.20 9.86
N LEU A 13 -7.25 10.93 9.44
CA LEU A 13 -8.29 9.98 9.81
C LEU A 13 -7.72 8.98 10.82
N GLU A 14 -8.10 9.09 12.09
CA GLU A 14 -7.57 8.24 13.18
C GLU A 14 -7.69 6.74 12.87
N MET A 15 -8.76 6.33 12.18
CA MET A 15 -8.98 4.93 11.78
C MET A 15 -8.00 4.40 10.74
N LEU A 16 -7.24 5.27 10.08
CA LEU A 16 -6.23 4.91 9.08
C LEU A 16 -4.80 5.15 9.59
N LEU A 17 -4.62 5.32 10.91
CA LEU A 17 -3.31 5.51 11.52
C LEU A 17 -2.92 4.29 12.36
N CYS A 18 -1.67 3.86 12.22
CA CYS A 18 -1.07 2.90 13.14
C CYS A 18 -0.71 3.62 14.45
N PRO A 19 -1.12 3.13 15.63
CA PRO A 19 -0.79 3.76 16.92
C PRO A 19 0.71 3.82 17.24
N THR A 20 1.56 3.12 16.49
CA THR A 20 3.02 3.07 16.69
C THR A 20 3.79 3.81 15.60
N ASP A 21 3.09 4.37 14.61
CA ASP A 21 3.66 5.33 13.68
C ASP A 21 3.58 6.72 14.30
N ASP A 22 4.74 7.29 14.63
CA ASP A 22 4.84 8.60 15.27
C ASP A 22 4.84 9.77 14.24
N LEU A 23 5.03 9.47 12.96
CA LEU A 23 5.12 10.48 11.90
C LEU A 23 3.74 10.79 11.31
N SER A 24 3.01 9.77 10.89
CA SER A 24 1.76 9.90 10.16
C SER A 24 0.64 10.68 10.89
N PRO A 25 0.49 10.63 12.24
CA PRO A 25 -0.57 11.35 12.94
C PRO A 25 -0.56 12.87 12.81
N THR A 26 0.58 13.45 12.45
CA THR A 26 0.72 14.91 12.24
C THR A 26 1.44 15.26 10.94
N GLY A 27 1.97 14.26 10.24
CA GLY A 27 2.74 14.40 9.02
C GLY A 27 1.86 14.58 7.78
N TYR A 28 2.48 15.13 6.75
CA TYR A 28 1.87 15.33 5.44
C TYR A 28 2.85 14.90 4.36
N VAL A 29 2.34 14.22 3.33
CA VAL A 29 3.06 14.12 2.06
C VAL A 29 2.90 15.45 1.34
N ALA A 30 4.02 16.05 0.94
CA ALA A 30 4.05 17.37 0.32
C ALA A 30 4.27 17.26 -1.18
N MET A 31 3.34 17.81 -1.97
CA MET A 31 3.43 17.84 -3.44
C MET A 31 3.44 19.29 -3.90
N GLY A 32 4.63 19.86 -4.07
CA GLY A 32 4.81 21.30 -4.28
C GLY A 32 4.28 22.12 -3.10
N ASP A 33 3.33 23.01 -3.35
CA ASP A 33 2.68 23.82 -2.30
C ASP A 33 1.53 23.07 -1.58
N GLU A 34 1.22 21.85 -2.03
CA GLU A 34 0.10 21.07 -1.51
C GLU A 34 0.53 20.08 -0.42
N ARG A 35 -0.40 19.76 0.47
CA ARG A 35 -0.21 18.77 1.52
C ARG A 35 -1.37 17.80 1.56
N TYR A 36 -1.03 16.55 1.85
CA TYR A 36 -1.98 15.45 1.95
C TYR A 36 -1.72 14.72 3.27
N ALA A 37 -2.77 14.55 4.06
CA ALA A 37 -2.66 13.90 5.36
C ALA A 37 -2.16 12.47 5.18
N MET A 38 -1.09 12.15 5.92
CA MET A 38 -0.52 10.82 5.90
C MET A 38 -1.51 9.78 6.46
N SER A 39 -1.39 8.55 5.99
CA SER A 39 -2.06 7.36 6.54
C SER A 39 -1.11 6.19 6.62
N CYS A 40 -1.50 5.12 7.31
CA CYS A 40 -0.64 3.97 7.57
C CYS A 40 -1.09 2.69 6.83
N TYR A 41 -2.02 2.79 5.88
CA TYR A 41 -2.63 1.62 5.23
C TYR A 41 -2.80 1.84 3.74
N VAL A 42 -2.45 0.82 2.96
CA VAL A 42 -2.44 0.81 1.50
C VAL A 42 -3.14 -0.41 0.94
N ALA A 43 -3.77 -0.27 -0.22
CA ALA A 43 -4.61 -1.29 -0.83
C ALA A 43 -3.81 -2.24 -1.74
N ASN A 44 -4.24 -3.50 -1.81
CA ASN A 44 -3.49 -4.55 -2.49
C ASN A 44 -3.57 -4.43 -4.03
N PHE A 45 -2.45 -4.07 -4.67
CA PHE A 45 -2.25 -4.16 -6.11
C PHE A 45 -1.89 -5.58 -6.57
N GLY A 46 -1.29 -6.36 -5.66
CA GLY A 46 -0.79 -7.70 -5.91
C GLY A 46 0.54 -7.68 -6.67
N PRO A 47 0.98 -8.82 -7.21
CA PRO A 47 1.93 -8.82 -8.31
C PRO A 47 1.25 -8.30 -9.60
N PRO A 48 1.99 -7.91 -10.65
CA PRO A 48 3.45 -7.76 -10.74
C PRO A 48 3.91 -6.38 -10.22
N ASP A 49 5.04 -5.89 -10.72
CA ASP A 49 5.59 -4.57 -10.41
C ASP A 49 4.57 -3.45 -10.65
N LEU A 50 4.29 -2.65 -9.60
CA LEU A 50 3.32 -1.57 -9.60
C LEU A 50 3.64 -0.47 -10.63
N ASP A 51 4.91 -0.25 -10.94
CA ASP A 51 5.36 0.83 -11.84
C ASP A 51 5.30 0.41 -13.32
N ASP A 52 5.25 -0.89 -13.62
CA ASP A 52 5.28 -1.38 -15.00
C ASP A 52 3.96 -1.11 -15.73
N THR A 53 2.83 -1.46 -15.13
CA THR A 53 1.50 -1.17 -15.72
C THR A 53 0.43 -1.03 -14.64
N GLN A 54 0.14 0.21 -14.25
CA GLN A 54 -0.77 0.55 -13.15
C GLN A 54 -2.22 0.09 -13.35
N GLU A 55 -2.69 -0.15 -14.58
CA GLU A 55 -4.02 -0.72 -14.82
C GLU A 55 -4.04 -2.25 -14.69
N LYS A 56 -2.86 -2.88 -14.76
CA LYS A 56 -2.71 -4.34 -14.75
C LYS A 56 -2.37 -4.82 -13.33
N ARG A 57 -3.43 -5.01 -12.55
CA ARG A 57 -3.36 -5.67 -11.24
C ARG A 57 -3.70 -7.16 -11.32
N ASP A 58 -2.98 -7.97 -10.57
CA ASP A 58 -3.47 -9.30 -10.17
C ASP A 58 -4.15 -9.27 -8.79
N GLY A 59 -3.90 -8.25 -7.98
CA GLY A 59 -4.59 -8.00 -6.71
C GLY A 59 -5.98 -7.38 -6.84
N VAL A 60 -6.48 -6.85 -5.74
CA VAL A 60 -7.89 -6.40 -5.61
C VAL A 60 -8.06 -4.98 -6.10
N PHE A 61 -7.05 -4.12 -5.99
CA PHE A 61 -7.14 -2.69 -6.28
C PHE A 61 -6.09 -2.24 -7.29
N SER A 62 -6.49 -1.29 -8.13
CA SER A 62 -5.58 -0.44 -8.87
C SER A 62 -6.27 0.90 -9.10
N ARG A 63 -5.58 1.83 -9.76
CA ARG A 63 -6.13 3.16 -9.98
C ARG A 63 -7.48 3.09 -10.72
N SER A 64 -8.44 3.84 -10.18
CA SER A 64 -9.76 4.04 -10.79
C SER A 64 -10.50 2.75 -11.16
N SER A 65 -10.47 1.77 -10.25
CA SER A 65 -10.95 0.43 -10.56
C SER A 65 -12.08 -0.08 -9.66
N GLU A 66 -12.82 -1.07 -10.18
CA GLU A 66 -13.85 -1.81 -9.46
C GLU A 66 -13.48 -3.30 -9.49
N THR A 67 -13.54 -3.97 -8.34
CA THR A 67 -13.43 -5.43 -8.21
C THR A 67 -14.66 -5.95 -7.49
N ARG A 68 -15.40 -6.85 -8.12
CA ARG A 68 -16.53 -7.54 -7.49
C ARG A 68 -16.02 -8.69 -6.63
N LEU A 69 -16.71 -9.00 -5.53
CA LEU A 69 -16.38 -10.17 -4.69
C LEU A 69 -16.33 -11.48 -5.50
N SER A 70 -17.18 -11.63 -6.52
CA SER A 70 -17.19 -12.80 -7.41
C SER A 70 -15.94 -12.94 -8.30
N GLN A 71 -15.07 -11.92 -8.33
CA GLN A 71 -13.80 -11.94 -9.06
C GLN A 71 -12.62 -12.32 -8.14
N ILE A 72 -12.87 -12.54 -6.84
CA ILE A 72 -11.87 -12.99 -5.88
C ILE A 72 -12.00 -14.51 -5.76
N LEU A 73 -11.31 -15.20 -6.66
CA LEU A 73 -11.37 -16.65 -6.86
C LEU A 73 -10.46 -17.43 -5.93
N ASP A 74 -9.40 -16.80 -5.41
CA ASP A 74 -8.46 -17.43 -4.47
C ASP A 74 -9.05 -17.56 -3.04
N GLY A 75 -10.21 -16.95 -2.82
CA GLY A 75 -10.96 -17.00 -1.57
C GLY A 75 -10.82 -15.72 -0.75
N LEU A 76 -11.95 -15.24 -0.20
CA LEU A 76 -11.96 -13.96 0.53
C LEU A 76 -11.06 -13.97 1.76
N SER A 77 -10.93 -15.12 2.42
CA SER A 77 -10.06 -15.35 3.59
C SER A 77 -8.60 -15.69 3.22
N ASN A 78 -8.23 -15.64 1.94
CA ASN A 78 -6.88 -15.93 1.45
C ASN A 78 -6.37 -14.85 0.47
N THR A 79 -7.06 -13.71 0.36
CA THR A 79 -6.64 -12.60 -0.49
C THR A 79 -6.47 -11.35 0.35
N LEU A 80 -5.26 -10.78 0.33
CA LEU A 80 -4.94 -9.51 0.98
C LEU A 80 -5.76 -8.39 0.35
N MET A 81 -6.29 -7.51 1.17
CA MET A 81 -7.07 -6.36 0.75
C MET A 81 -6.33 -5.06 1.05
N VAL A 82 -5.79 -4.93 2.27
CA VAL A 82 -5.07 -3.75 2.74
C VAL A 82 -3.86 -4.21 3.56
N GLY A 83 -2.71 -3.57 3.36
CA GLY A 83 -1.49 -3.79 4.12
C GLY A 83 -1.06 -2.52 4.86
N GLU A 84 -0.33 -2.70 5.96
CA GLU A 84 0.21 -1.63 6.77
C GLU A 84 1.49 -1.02 6.16
N ARG A 85 1.60 0.30 6.10
CA ARG A 85 2.80 1.01 5.66
C ARG A 85 2.99 2.29 6.45
N GLN A 86 4.10 2.41 7.17
CA GLN A 86 4.54 3.64 7.81
C GLN A 86 4.99 4.66 6.76
N ASN A 87 5.04 5.94 7.13
CA ASN A 87 5.69 6.96 6.33
C ASN A 87 7.16 7.17 6.73
N GLY A 88 7.95 7.78 5.85
CA GLY A 88 9.33 8.19 6.11
C GLY A 88 10.37 7.35 5.37
N PRO A 89 11.67 7.50 5.68
CA PRO A 89 12.75 6.95 4.85
C PRO A 89 12.64 5.44 4.64
N PHE A 90 13.07 4.97 3.46
CA PHE A 90 13.19 3.53 3.19
C PHE A 90 14.07 2.83 4.23
N ARG A 91 13.76 1.58 4.55
CA ARG A 91 14.48 0.82 5.59
C ARG A 91 15.98 0.69 5.33
N ASN A 92 16.37 0.60 4.06
CA ASN A 92 17.76 0.56 3.61
C ASN A 92 18.36 1.95 3.33
N GLY A 93 17.56 3.02 3.41
CA GLY A 93 17.96 4.37 3.00
C GLY A 93 18.31 4.48 1.52
N ALA A 94 17.75 3.60 0.67
CA ALA A 94 17.93 3.68 -0.78
C ALA A 94 17.32 4.97 -1.33
N VAL A 95 17.81 5.36 -2.50
CA VAL A 95 17.28 6.48 -3.28
C VAL A 95 17.10 5.98 -4.70
N HIS A 96 15.84 5.91 -5.14
CA HIS A 96 15.43 5.51 -6.48
C HIS A 96 14.94 6.77 -7.20
N ASP A 97 15.85 7.44 -7.91
CA ASP A 97 15.60 8.75 -8.54
C ASP A 97 15.09 9.80 -7.54
N ASN A 98 13.80 10.16 -7.60
CA ASN A 98 13.13 11.09 -6.67
C ASN A 98 12.44 10.39 -5.48
N HIS A 99 12.39 9.06 -5.45
CA HIS A 99 11.79 8.28 -4.37
C HIS A 99 12.84 7.84 -3.35
N PHE A 100 12.66 8.23 -2.09
CA PHE A 100 13.58 7.90 -0.99
C PHE A 100 12.85 7.62 0.34
N GLU A 101 11.53 7.69 0.33
CA GLU A 101 10.67 7.50 1.49
C GLU A 101 9.36 6.81 1.13
N TYR A 102 8.78 6.08 2.08
CA TYR A 102 7.42 5.60 1.99
C TYR A 102 6.48 6.81 2.13
N GLU A 103 5.67 7.05 1.11
CA GLU A 103 4.72 8.14 1.06
C GLU A 103 3.32 7.55 0.97
N THR A 104 2.50 7.75 2.00
CA THR A 104 1.19 7.10 2.11
C THR A 104 0.15 8.12 2.50
N THR A 105 -0.91 8.22 1.70
CA THR A 105 -2.04 9.12 2.00
C THR A 105 -3.35 8.36 1.87
N TRP A 106 -4.39 8.83 2.53
CA TRP A 106 -5.70 8.18 2.40
C TRP A 106 -6.53 8.74 1.24
N SER A 107 -6.25 9.99 0.86
CA SER A 107 -7.12 10.75 -0.06
C SER A 107 -6.97 10.33 -1.52
N GLY A 108 -5.86 9.69 -1.89
CA GLY A 108 -5.66 9.18 -3.25
C GLY A 108 -4.20 9.16 -3.70
N ALA A 109 -3.97 8.53 -4.85
CA ALA A 109 -2.73 8.64 -5.60
C ALA A 109 -2.63 10.05 -6.20
N VAL A 110 -1.74 10.88 -5.64
CA VAL A 110 -1.57 12.27 -6.04
C VAL A 110 -0.42 12.33 -7.04
N ARG A 111 -0.72 12.70 -8.28
CA ARG A 111 0.30 12.93 -9.31
C ARG A 111 0.86 14.34 -9.25
N GLU A 112 2.11 14.51 -9.65
CA GLU A 112 2.70 15.77 -10.05
C GLU A 112 1.85 16.43 -11.14
N ILE A 113 1.53 17.72 -10.97
CA ILE A 113 0.72 18.46 -11.96
C ILE A 113 1.44 18.63 -13.30
N ASN A 114 2.77 18.62 -13.28
CA ASN A 114 3.63 18.84 -14.44
C ASN A 114 4.07 17.54 -15.11
N ASP A 115 3.82 16.40 -14.48
CA ASP A 115 4.15 15.09 -15.03
C ASP A 115 2.88 14.24 -15.09
N PRO A 116 2.15 14.26 -16.22
CA PRO A 116 0.95 13.46 -16.38
C PRO A 116 1.24 11.96 -16.51
N THR A 117 2.50 11.56 -16.73
CA THR A 117 2.95 10.16 -16.73
C THR A 117 3.27 9.64 -15.33
N ASP A 118 3.38 10.55 -14.37
CA ASP A 118 3.64 10.27 -12.98
C ASP A 118 2.58 9.34 -12.33
N ASP A 119 3.10 8.36 -11.61
CA ASP A 119 2.51 7.06 -11.38
C ASP A 119 2.26 6.74 -9.91
N HIS A 120 2.27 7.75 -9.03
CA HIS A 120 2.07 7.76 -7.56
C HIS A 120 0.89 6.94 -6.99
N GLY A 121 0.31 6.00 -7.74
CA GLY A 121 -0.41 4.83 -7.28
C GLY A 121 0.20 4.17 -6.05
N HIS A 122 1.53 4.12 -5.91
CA HIS A 122 2.18 3.62 -4.70
C HIS A 122 1.71 4.36 -3.44
N MET A 123 1.27 5.63 -3.51
CA MET A 123 0.77 6.37 -2.34
C MET A 123 -0.43 5.73 -1.65
N VAL A 124 -1.18 4.89 -2.37
CA VAL A 124 -2.38 4.20 -1.86
C VAL A 124 -2.39 2.71 -2.14
N LEU A 125 -1.38 2.20 -2.84
CA LEU A 125 -1.29 0.80 -3.26
C LEU A 125 0.00 0.17 -2.76
N PHE A 126 -0.06 -1.14 -2.50
CA PHE A 126 1.14 -1.95 -2.31
C PHE A 126 1.20 -3.12 -3.28
N GLN A 127 2.41 -3.50 -3.65
CA GLN A 127 2.74 -4.74 -4.35
C GLN A 127 3.25 -5.81 -3.38
N THR A 128 3.30 -7.06 -3.84
CA THR A 128 3.85 -8.18 -3.06
C THR A 128 5.26 -8.61 -3.50
N GLY A 129 5.98 -7.73 -4.20
CA GLY A 129 7.33 -7.99 -4.71
C GLY A 129 8.36 -8.28 -3.62
N HIS A 130 8.21 -7.65 -2.45
CA HIS A 130 9.00 -7.96 -1.26
C HIS A 130 8.10 -8.32 -0.07
N THR A 131 8.55 -9.25 0.78
CA THR A 131 7.84 -9.60 2.02
C THR A 131 7.71 -8.39 2.96
N PRO A 132 6.76 -8.41 3.91
CA PRO A 132 6.59 -7.32 4.86
C PRO A 132 7.90 -6.93 5.55
N ASN A 133 8.16 -5.62 5.62
CA ASN A 133 9.36 -5.03 6.24
C ASN A 133 10.70 -5.50 5.66
N SER A 134 10.70 -6.09 4.46
CA SER A 134 11.93 -6.48 3.78
C SER A 134 12.95 -5.33 3.80
N PRO A 135 14.24 -5.58 4.05
CA PRO A 135 15.27 -4.55 3.91
C PRO A 135 15.38 -3.99 2.49
N MET A 136 14.86 -4.71 1.49
CA MET A 136 14.83 -4.27 0.10
C MET A 136 13.55 -3.50 -0.26
N SER A 137 12.62 -3.34 0.70
CA SER A 137 11.35 -2.64 0.44
C SER A 137 11.56 -1.19 0.02
N ASP A 138 10.73 -0.75 -0.90
CA ASP A 138 10.61 0.64 -1.37
C ASP A 138 9.18 1.16 -1.20
N ASP A 139 8.88 2.31 -1.78
CA ASP A 139 7.62 3.03 -1.70
C ASP A 139 6.40 2.20 -2.14
N ARG A 140 6.60 1.08 -2.81
CA ARG A 140 5.54 0.19 -3.32
C ARG A 140 5.22 -0.95 -2.37
N ASP A 141 6.02 -1.17 -1.33
CA ASP A 141 5.92 -2.34 -0.48
C ASP A 141 5.30 -2.04 0.90
N VAL A 142 4.90 -3.10 1.60
CA VAL A 142 4.43 -3.02 2.98
C VAL A 142 5.60 -2.87 3.94
N SER A 143 5.47 -1.90 4.86
CA SER A 143 6.50 -1.52 5.83
C SER A 143 5.84 -1.05 7.13
N ALA A 144 5.55 -1.94 8.06
CA ALA A 144 4.97 -1.64 9.37
C ALA A 144 6.01 -1.14 10.39
N PRO A 145 5.64 -0.26 11.33
CA PRO A 145 6.53 0.22 12.40
C PRO A 145 6.86 -0.85 13.46
N HIS A 146 6.37 -2.07 13.28
CA HIS A 146 6.55 -3.20 14.19
C HIS A 146 7.63 -4.14 13.69
N HIS A 147 8.43 -4.69 14.61
CA HIS A 147 9.41 -5.71 14.27
C HIS A 147 8.76 -7.10 14.15
N GLY A 148 9.09 -7.82 13.08
CA GLY A 148 8.75 -9.23 12.88
C GLY A 148 7.39 -9.48 12.22
N VAL A 149 6.50 -8.48 12.17
CA VAL A 149 5.16 -8.60 11.54
C VAL A 149 4.69 -7.28 10.93
N ALA A 150 3.73 -7.38 10.01
CA ALA A 150 2.88 -6.27 9.58
C ALA A 150 1.40 -6.67 9.64
N LEU A 151 0.51 -5.70 9.88
CA LEU A 151 -0.93 -5.92 9.88
C LEU A 151 -1.50 -5.91 8.46
N PHE A 152 -2.39 -6.86 8.18
CA PHE A 152 -3.14 -6.95 6.93
C PHE A 152 -4.63 -7.14 7.19
N LEU A 153 -5.46 -6.54 6.35
CA LEU A 153 -6.87 -6.83 6.19
C LEU A 153 -7.07 -7.77 5.00
N LEU A 154 -7.88 -8.81 5.17
CA LEU A 154 -8.30 -9.71 4.10
C LEU A 154 -9.66 -9.31 3.51
N CYS A 155 -9.97 -9.87 2.34
CA CYS A 155 -11.21 -9.57 1.61
C CYS A 155 -12.49 -10.06 2.30
N ASP A 156 -12.39 -10.96 3.28
CA ASP A 156 -13.49 -11.36 4.15
C ASP A 156 -13.70 -10.42 5.36
N GLY A 157 -12.85 -9.40 5.51
CA GLY A 157 -12.89 -8.42 6.60
C GLY A 157 -12.14 -8.84 7.86
N SER A 158 -11.46 -9.99 7.85
CA SER A 158 -10.59 -10.40 8.95
C SER A 158 -9.25 -9.65 8.91
N ALA A 159 -8.68 -9.38 10.09
CA ALA A 159 -7.39 -8.72 10.23
C ALA A 159 -6.37 -9.68 10.84
N HIS A 160 -5.23 -9.83 10.17
CA HIS A 160 -4.20 -10.80 10.50
C HIS A 160 -2.82 -10.14 10.47
N THR A 161 -1.93 -10.58 11.35
CA THR A 161 -0.51 -10.24 11.25
C THR A 161 0.18 -11.22 10.33
N VAL A 162 0.98 -10.73 9.38
CA VAL A 162 1.84 -11.55 8.52
C VAL A 162 3.29 -11.34 8.94
N ALA A 163 4.04 -12.44 9.12
CA ALA A 163 5.43 -12.39 9.53
C ALA A 163 6.35 -11.89 8.40
N GLU A 164 7.39 -11.14 8.74
CA GLU A 164 8.43 -10.70 7.78
C GLU A 164 9.13 -11.87 7.09
N GLY A 165 9.21 -13.01 7.79
CA GLY A 165 9.81 -14.26 7.32
C GLY A 165 8.86 -15.19 6.55
N ILE A 166 7.68 -14.71 6.15
CA ILE A 166 6.78 -15.45 5.24
C ILE A 166 7.53 -15.82 3.95
N SER A 167 7.18 -16.96 3.35
CA SER A 167 7.68 -17.28 2.01
C SER A 167 7.18 -16.25 0.99
N GLU A 168 8.08 -15.69 0.17
CA GLU A 168 7.71 -14.81 -0.94
C GLU A 168 6.66 -15.44 -1.87
N THR A 169 6.71 -16.75 -2.08
CA THR A 169 5.72 -17.48 -2.89
C THR A 169 4.33 -17.41 -2.25
N VAL A 170 4.25 -17.64 -0.93
CA VAL A 170 2.97 -17.57 -0.21
C VAL A 170 2.47 -16.13 -0.17
N TYR A 171 3.36 -15.16 0.11
CA TYR A 171 2.99 -13.75 0.16
C TYR A 171 2.47 -13.23 -1.19
N ASN A 172 3.11 -13.62 -2.29
CA ASN A 172 2.62 -13.29 -3.63
C ASN A 172 1.29 -13.96 -3.94
N ALA A 173 1.09 -15.22 -3.58
CA ALA A 173 -0.20 -15.91 -3.75
C ALA A 173 -1.33 -15.17 -3.02
N LEU A 174 -1.09 -14.78 -1.76
CA LEU A 174 -2.02 -13.96 -0.97
C LEU A 174 -2.28 -12.57 -1.59
N GLY A 175 -1.32 -12.05 -2.35
CA GLY A 175 -1.46 -10.80 -3.11
C GLY A 175 -2.40 -10.89 -4.31
N THR A 176 -2.72 -12.08 -4.81
CA THR A 176 -3.57 -12.25 -6.00
C THR A 176 -5.04 -12.45 -5.66
N ARG A 177 -5.93 -11.98 -6.54
CA ARG A 177 -7.38 -12.25 -6.45
C ARG A 177 -7.77 -13.53 -7.18
N ALA A 178 -6.98 -13.97 -8.16
CA ALA A 178 -7.28 -15.10 -9.04
C ALA A 178 -6.03 -15.80 -9.58
N GLY A 179 -4.98 -15.96 -8.75
CA GLY A 179 -3.76 -16.69 -9.07
C GLY A 179 -3.96 -18.21 -9.13
N GLY A 180 -4.95 -18.75 -8.42
CA GLY A 180 -5.28 -20.18 -8.38
C GLY A 180 -4.39 -21.01 -7.45
N ASP A 181 -3.54 -20.36 -6.66
CA ASP A 181 -2.67 -21.01 -5.68
C ASP A 181 -3.45 -21.38 -4.41
N VAL A 182 -3.22 -22.58 -3.90
CA VAL A 182 -3.80 -23.03 -2.62
C VAL A 182 -2.84 -22.66 -1.50
N VAL A 183 -3.23 -21.71 -0.66
CA VAL A 183 -2.48 -21.33 0.55
C VAL A 183 -3.10 -22.03 1.76
N GLU A 184 -2.36 -22.94 2.40
CA GLU A 184 -2.76 -23.63 3.62
C GLU A 184 -1.99 -23.01 4.82
N GLU A 185 -2.57 -21.96 5.43
CA GLU A 185 -2.07 -21.19 6.59
C GLU A 185 -0.83 -20.29 6.37
N PHE A 186 -0.84 -19.08 6.95
CA PHE A 186 0.21 -18.06 6.82
C PHE A 186 0.31 -17.16 8.06
#